data_AF-A0A183E101-F1
#
_entry.id   AF-A0A183E101-F1
#
_cell.length_a   1.000
_cell.length_b   1.000
_cell.length_c   1.000
_cell.angle_alpha   90.00
_cell.angle_beta   90.00
_cell.angle_gamma   90.00
#
_symmetry.space_group_name_H-M   'P 1'
#
loop_
_entity.id
_entity.type
_entity.pdbx_description
1 polymer ?
#
loop_
_entity_poly.entity_id
_entity_poly.type
_entity_poly.pdbx_seq_one_letter_code
_entity_poly.pdbx_strand_id
1 'polypeptide(L)'
;MEAFSNYIEALYNRYFEEKTKVVKTSYKLFSSRQQKAEGSETAKTYPSKVLKMQLNLCAPIGAYNISDEMANKVPKNGQDEADRIWKSIHADKIDFKSE
;
A
#
# COMPACT_ATOMS: atom_id res chain seq x y z
N MET A 1 -26.09 27.88 -5.58
CA MET A 1 -24.73 27.38 -5.88
C MET A 1 -24.00 26.94 -4.62
N GLU A 2 -23.98 27.75 -3.56
CA GLU A 2 -23.28 27.45 -2.30
C GLU A 2 -23.72 26.14 -1.61
N ALA A 3 -25.03 25.87 -1.52
CA ALA A 3 -25.55 24.62 -0.95
C ALA A 3 -25.14 23.37 -1.74
N PHE A 4 -25.00 23.47 -3.08
CA PHE A 4 -24.53 22.37 -3.92
C PHE A 4 -23.04 22.15 -3.73
N SER A 5 -22.23 23.21 -3.70
CA SER A 5 -20.80 23.12 -3.42
C SER A 5 -20.52 22.48 -2.05
N ASN A 6 -21.23 22.90 -1.00
CA ASN A 6 -21.09 22.34 0.35
C ASN A 6 -21.47 20.85 0.39
N TYR A 7 -22.48 20.45 -0.37
CA TYR A 7 -22.88 19.05 -0.49
C TYR A 7 -21.81 18.20 -1.19
N ILE A 8 -21.23 18.69 -2.29
CA ILE A 8 -20.14 18.00 -3.00
C ILE A 8 -18.91 17.87 -2.11
N GLU A 9 -18.55 18.93 -1.37
CA GLU A 9 -17.45 18.91 -0.42
C GLU A 9 -17.66 17.88 0.70
N ALA A 10 -18.87 17.82 1.28
CA ALA A 10 -19.21 16.83 2.29
C ALA A 10 -19.13 15.38 1.78
N LEU A 11 -19.61 15.12 0.55
CA LEU A 11 -19.48 13.81 -0.09
C LEU A 11 -18.01 13.44 -0.33
N TYR A 12 -17.21 14.37 -0.83
CA TYR A 12 -15.78 14.16 -1.07
C TYR A 12 -15.03 13.86 0.23
N ASN A 13 -15.28 14.64 1.29
CA ASN A 13 -14.64 14.44 2.59
C ASN A 13 -15.00 13.08 3.20
N ARG A 14 -16.28 12.67 3.13
CA ARG A 14 -16.71 11.36 3.60
C ARG A 14 -16.04 10.21 2.83
N TYR A 15 -16.02 10.30 1.51
CA TYR A 15 -15.33 9.33 0.66
C TYR A 15 -13.84 9.24 1.02
N PHE A 16 -13.17 10.38 1.19
CA PHE A 16 -11.76 10.44 1.53
C PHE A 16 -11.46 9.85 2.92
N GLU A 17 -12.30 10.11 3.92
CA GLU A 17 -12.19 9.50 5.25
C GLU A 17 -12.33 7.98 5.22
N GLU A 18 -13.33 7.47 4.51
CA GLU A 18 -13.58 6.03 4.37
C GLU A 18 -12.40 5.34 3.67
N LYS A 19 -11.91 5.91 2.55
CA LYS A 19 -10.72 5.39 1.87
C LYS A 19 -9.47 5.44 2.76
N THR A 20 -9.27 6.52 3.50
CA THR A 20 -8.14 6.65 4.43
C THR A 20 -8.16 5.57 5.52
N LYS A 21 -9.34 5.23 6.06
CA LYS A 21 -9.49 4.14 7.04
C LYS A 21 -9.10 2.79 6.45
N VAL A 22 -9.53 2.51 5.22
CA VAL A 22 -9.19 1.26 4.51
C VAL A 22 -7.68 1.15 4.27
N VAL A 23 -7.06 2.21 3.76
CA VAL A 23 -5.61 2.23 3.50
C VAL A 23 -4.80 2.09 4.80
N LYS A 24 -5.16 2.81 5.86
CA LYS A 24 -4.50 2.68 7.18
C LYS A 24 -4.60 1.28 7.76
N THR A 25 -5.76 0.64 7.61
CA THR A 25 -5.98 -0.74 8.08
C THR A 25 -5.11 -1.72 7.30
N SER A 26 -5.10 -1.58 5.97
CA SER A 26 -4.26 -2.38 5.06
C SER A 26 -2.78 -2.25 5.41
N TYR A 27 -2.31 -1.01 5.57
CA TYR A 27 -0.93 -0.72 5.95
C TYR A 27 -0.52 -1.44 7.24
N LYS A 28 -1.35 -1.35 8.29
CA LYS A 28 -1.07 -2.02 9.58
C LYS A 28 -1.01 -3.53 9.43
N LEU A 29 -1.98 -4.12 8.72
CA LEU A 29 -2.04 -5.56 8.49
C LEU A 29 -0.80 -6.05 7.73
N PHE A 30 -0.49 -5.44 6.60
CA PHE A 30 0.61 -5.85 5.74
C PHE A 30 1.97 -5.57 6.36
N SER A 31 2.14 -4.46 7.09
CA SER A 31 3.36 -4.18 7.85
C SER A 31 3.61 -5.24 8.93
N SER A 32 2.57 -5.68 9.64
CA SER A 32 2.70 -6.75 10.62
C SER A 32 3.11 -8.08 9.98
N ARG A 33 2.52 -8.42 8.82
CA ARG A 33 2.91 -9.63 8.07
C ARG A 33 4.35 -9.54 7.57
N GLN A 34 4.76 -8.38 7.07
CA GLN A 34 6.12 -8.13 6.56
C GLN A 34 7.18 -8.25 7.66
N GLN A 35 6.88 -7.78 8.88
CA GLN A 35 7.77 -7.95 10.04
C GLN A 35 7.97 -9.43 10.41
N LYS A 36 6.91 -10.23 10.32
CA LYS A 36 6.92 -11.68 10.60
C LYS A 36 7.45 -12.54 9.45
N ALA A 37 7.60 -11.98 8.25
CA ALA A 37 8.09 -12.72 7.11
C ALA A 37 9.57 -13.08 7.30
N GLU A 38 9.92 -14.29 6.88
CA GLU A 38 11.32 -14.72 6.82
C GLU A 38 12.07 -13.97 5.73
N GLY A 39 13.30 -13.59 6.04
CA GLY A 39 14.23 -12.98 5.09
C GLY A 39 15.01 -11.82 5.68
N SER A 40 15.96 -11.32 4.89
CA SER A 40 16.86 -10.24 5.31
C SER A 40 16.12 -8.91 5.56
N GLU A 41 16.60 -8.12 6.51
CA GLU A 41 16.08 -6.77 6.75
C GLU A 41 16.27 -5.85 5.52
N THR A 42 17.32 -6.10 4.74
CA THR A 42 17.55 -5.44 3.45
C THR A 42 16.43 -5.73 2.45
N ALA A 43 16.01 -6.99 2.30
CA ALA A 43 14.90 -7.36 1.42
C ALA A 43 13.55 -6.82 1.92
N LYS A 44 13.32 -6.81 3.23
CA LYS A 44 12.14 -6.24 3.89
C LYS A 44 11.98 -4.73 3.67
N THR A 45 13.08 -4.00 3.47
CA THR A 45 13.07 -2.56 3.25
C THR A 45 12.23 -2.16 2.04
N TYR A 46 12.24 -2.98 0.99
CA TYR A 46 11.51 -2.69 -0.24
C TYR A 46 9.99 -2.77 -0.07
N PRO A 47 9.38 -3.89 0.40
CA PRO A 47 7.97 -3.96 0.77
C PRO A 47 7.52 -2.84 1.71
N SER A 48 8.36 -2.48 2.69
CA SER A 48 8.04 -1.42 3.65
C SER A 48 7.87 -0.05 2.98
N LYS A 49 8.71 0.27 1.98
CA LYS A 49 8.60 1.53 1.23
C LYS A 49 7.32 1.58 0.42
N VAL A 50 6.96 0.49 -0.26
CA VAL A 50 5.72 0.41 -1.05
C VAL A 50 4.49 0.61 -0.15
N LEU A 51 4.44 -0.08 1.00
CA LEU A 51 3.36 0.10 1.98
C LEU A 51 3.28 1.54 2.50
N LYS A 52 4.41 2.20 2.76
CA LYS A 52 4.44 3.61 3.18
C LYS A 52 3.95 4.56 2.08
N MET A 53 4.31 4.33 0.82
CA MET A 53 3.78 5.13 -0.29
C MET A 53 2.28 5.00 -0.43
N GLN A 54 1.77 3.78 -0.34
CA GLN A 54 0.33 3.51 -0.33
C GLN A 54 -0.38 4.33 0.76
N LEU A 55 0.18 4.34 1.97
CA LEU A 55 -0.35 5.11 3.09
C LEU A 55 -0.32 6.62 2.83
N ASN A 56 0.81 7.15 2.36
CA ASN A 56 1.01 8.58 2.16
C ASN A 56 0.12 9.15 1.04
N LEU A 57 -0.10 8.37 -0.01
CA LEU A 57 -0.87 8.78 -1.19
C LEU A 57 -2.33 8.34 -1.12
N CYS A 58 -2.73 7.63 -0.07
CA CYS A 58 -4.07 7.09 0.12
C CYS A 58 -4.59 6.29 -1.09
N ALA A 59 -3.69 5.60 -1.80
CA ALA A 59 -4.05 4.88 -3.03
C ALA A 59 -4.17 3.36 -2.80
N PRO A 60 -4.86 2.62 -3.67
CA PRO A 60 -4.91 1.16 -3.62
C PRO A 60 -3.52 0.54 -3.78
N ILE A 61 -3.28 -0.59 -3.13
CA ILE A 61 -1.98 -1.27 -3.17
C ILE A 61 -1.62 -1.75 -4.59
N GLY A 62 -2.63 -2.10 -5.41
CA GLY A 62 -2.46 -2.45 -6.82
C GLY A 62 -2.18 -1.25 -7.75
N ALA A 63 -2.31 -0.01 -7.27
CA ALA A 63 -1.92 1.18 -8.04
C ALA A 63 -0.39 1.35 -8.08
N TYR A 64 0.33 0.69 -7.18
CA TYR A 64 1.78 0.61 -7.19
C TYR A 64 2.18 -0.77 -7.71
N ASN A 65 2.06 -0.96 -9.02
CA ASN A 65 2.94 -1.92 -9.67
C ASN A 65 4.36 -1.47 -9.32
N ILE A 66 5.10 -2.34 -8.64
CA ILE A 66 6.53 -2.24 -8.35
C ILE A 66 7.20 -1.65 -9.58
N SER A 67 7.47 -0.34 -9.58
CA SER A 67 8.14 0.29 -10.70
C SER A 67 9.63 0.02 -10.54
N ASP A 68 10.27 -0.39 -11.64
CA ASP A 68 11.67 -0.77 -11.69
C ASP A 68 12.60 0.30 -11.09
N GLU A 69 12.19 1.58 -11.10
CA GLU A 69 12.95 2.69 -10.51
C GLU A 69 13.14 2.61 -8.98
N MET A 70 12.18 2.03 -8.24
CA MET A 70 12.37 1.77 -6.80
C MET A 70 13.21 0.51 -6.55
N ALA A 71 13.15 -0.47 -7.47
CA ALA A 71 13.91 -1.70 -7.41
C ALA A 71 15.40 -1.48 -7.73
N ASN A 72 15.73 -0.50 -8.58
CA ASN A 72 17.10 -0.20 -9.05
C ASN A 72 18.13 0.14 -7.96
N LYS A 73 17.72 0.32 -6.70
CA LYS A 73 18.63 0.53 -5.55
C LYS A 73 18.83 -0.72 -4.68
N VAL A 74 18.19 -1.83 -5.02
CA VAL A 74 18.30 -3.10 -4.29
C VAL A 74 19.13 -4.06 -5.16
N PRO A 75 20.22 -4.66 -4.64
CA PRO A 75 20.94 -5.71 -5.35
C PRO A 75 19.98 -6.81 -5.81
N LYS A 76 20.19 -7.40 -6.99
CA LYS A 76 19.27 -8.38 -7.61
C LYS A 76 18.85 -9.51 -6.64
N ASN A 77 19.79 -10.03 -5.86
CA ASN A 77 19.55 -11.08 -4.86
C ASN A 77 18.55 -10.63 -3.77
N GLY A 78 18.57 -9.35 -3.40
CA GLY A 78 17.63 -8.75 -2.46
C GLY A 78 16.28 -8.39 -3.10
N GLN A 79 16.21 -8.24 -4.42
CA GLN A 79 14.95 -8.05 -5.14
C GLN A 79 14.13 -9.34 -5.17
N ASP A 80 14.76 -10.46 -5.53
CA ASP A 80 14.08 -11.77 -5.55
C ASP A 80 13.52 -12.14 -4.17
N GLU A 81 14.29 -11.87 -3.11
CA GLU A 81 13.85 -12.07 -1.74
C GLU A 81 12.72 -11.10 -1.33
N ALA A 82 12.82 -9.83 -1.73
CA ALA A 82 11.77 -8.84 -1.50
C ALA A 82 10.45 -9.21 -2.19
N ASP A 83 10.50 -9.72 -3.42
CA ASP A 83 9.35 -10.19 -4.18
C ASP A 83 8.70 -11.41 -3.50
N ARG A 84 9.52 -12.33 -2.98
CA ARG A 84 9.02 -13.47 -2.19
C ARG A 84 8.30 -13.00 -0.93
N ILE A 85 8.87 -12.04 -0.20
CA ILE A 85 8.24 -11.43 0.98
C ILE A 85 6.94 -10.72 0.57
N TRP A 86 6.94 -9.97 -0.53
CA TRP A 86 5.76 -9.26 -1.03
C TRP A 86 4.60 -10.22 -1.34
N LYS A 87 4.90 -11.35 -2.00
CA LYS A 87 3.91 -12.40 -2.29
C LYS A 87 3.40 -13.09 -1.03
N SER A 88 4.24 -13.25 -0.01
CA SER A 88 3.88 -13.93 1.25
C SER A 88 2.95 -13.12 2.14
N ILE A 89 3.02 -11.78 2.06
CA ILE A 89 2.10 -10.91 2.83
C ILE A 89 0.70 -10.81 2.19
N HIS A 90 0.53 -11.33 0.97
CA HIS A 90 -0.72 -11.33 0.19
C HIS A 90 -1.32 -9.93 0.02
N ALA A 91 -0.46 -8.94 -0.19
CA ALA A 91 -0.82 -7.54 -0.39
C ALA A 91 -1.68 -7.33 -1.65
N ASP A 92 -1.31 -8.03 -2.71
CA ASP A 92 -1.86 -8.06 -4.06
C ASP A 92 -3.19 -8.83 -4.19
N LYS A 93 -3.57 -9.64 -3.20
CA LYS A 93 -4.75 -10.51 -3.26
C LYS A 93 -5.99 -9.95 -2.54
N ILE A 94 -5.86 -8.83 -1.83
CA ILE A 94 -7.01 -8.18 -1.19
C ILE A 94 -7.63 -7.22 -2.21
N ASP A 95 -8.62 -7.74 -2.93
CA ASP A 95 -9.52 -6.92 -3.71
C ASP A 95 -10.55 -6.32 -2.74
N PHE A 96 -10.38 -5.04 -2.41
CA PHE A 96 -11.47 -4.30 -1.77
C PHE A 96 -12.55 -4.16 -2.82
N LYS A 97 -13.43 -5.18 -2.92
CA LYS A 97 -14.62 -5.11 -3.75
C LYS A 97 -15.27 -3.77 -3.45
N SER A 98 -15.23 -2.89 -4.44
CA SER A 98 -16.04 -1.70 -4.46
C SER A 98 -17.48 -2.19 -4.52
N GLU A 99 -18.12 -2.27 -3.35
CA GLU A 99 -19.58 -2.21 -3.29
C GLU A 99 -20.05 -0.88 -3.90
#